data_AF-A0A971VV91-F1
#
_entry.id   AF-A0A971VV91-F1
#
_cell.length_a   1.000
_cell.length_b   1.000
_cell.length_c   1.000
_cell.angle_alpha   90.00
_cell.angle_beta   90.00
_cell.angle_gamma   90.00
#
_symmetry.space_group_name_H-M   'P 1'
#
loop_
_entity.id
_entity.type
_entity.pdbx_description
1 polymer ?
#
loop_
_entity_poly.entity_id
_entity_poly.type
_entity_poly.pdbx_seq_one_letter_code
_entity_poly.pdbx_strand_id
1 'polypeptide(L)'
;MMGQEQPRKPGALGKIRLVLRLLLAAPGILVAANRKYRQFAEGFIKSACLEGMPEELAREIMAQYKPLRLFRSLSDGQSRQADEA
;
A
#
# COMPACT_ATOMS: atom_id res chain seq x y z
N MET A 1 -18.13 -14.59 39.49
CA MET A 1 -17.80 -15.51 38.39
C MET A 1 -18.00 -14.76 37.08
N MET A 2 -16.94 -14.23 36.46
CA MET A 2 -17.04 -13.54 35.18
C MET A 2 -16.87 -14.57 34.06
N GLY A 3 -17.94 -14.80 33.29
CA GLY A 3 -17.92 -15.68 32.12
C GLY A 3 -17.06 -15.06 31.03
N GLN A 4 -15.96 -15.70 30.69
CA GLN A 4 -15.21 -15.36 29.48
C GLN A 4 -16.03 -15.78 28.26
N GLU A 5 -16.60 -14.81 27.56
CA GLU A 5 -17.15 -15.01 26.23
C GLU A 5 -16.00 -15.34 25.27
N GLN A 6 -15.85 -16.63 24.94
CA GLN A 6 -14.92 -17.06 23.90
C GLN A 6 -15.35 -16.47 22.54
N PRO A 7 -14.46 -15.80 21.80
CA PRO A 7 -14.79 -15.28 20.49
C PRO A 7 -15.05 -16.45 19.53
N ARG A 8 -16.28 -16.53 19.00
CA ARG A 8 -16.68 -17.57 18.04
C ARG A 8 -15.81 -17.46 16.79
N LYS A 9 -14.92 -18.43 16.60
CA LYS A 9 -14.04 -18.52 15.42
C LYS A 9 -14.91 -18.56 14.15
N PRO A 10 -14.72 -17.64 13.19
CA PRO A 10 -15.50 -17.67 11.96
C PRO A 10 -15.17 -18.96 11.19
N GLY A 11 -16.22 -19.69 10.80
CA GLY A 11 -16.10 -20.92 10.01
C GLY A 11 -15.37 -20.69 8.68
N ALA A 12 -14.87 -21.77 8.05
CA ALA A 12 -14.07 -21.72 6.83
C ALA A 12 -14.72 -20.90 5.70
N LEU A 13 -16.05 -20.97 5.56
CA LEU A 13 -16.85 -20.19 4.61
C LEU A 13 -16.80 -18.67 4.87
N GLY A 14 -16.74 -18.26 6.14
CA GLY A 14 -16.60 -16.86 6.53
C GLY A 14 -15.25 -16.28 6.13
N LYS A 15 -14.18 -17.08 6.23
CA LYS A 15 -12.82 -16.71 5.80
C LYS A 15 -12.74 -16.53 4.28
N ILE A 16 -13.32 -17.45 3.52
CA ILE A 16 -13.36 -17.38 2.04
C ILE A 16 -14.09 -16.12 1.57
N ARG A 17 -15.24 -15.80 2.17
CA ARG A 17 -16.00 -14.58 1.84
C ARG A 17 -15.21 -13.29 2.14
N LEU A 18 -14.42 -13.29 3.21
CA LEU A 18 -13.56 -12.17 3.60
C LEU A 18 -12.40 -11.98 2.62
N VAL A 19 -11.75 -13.08 2.22
CA VAL A 19 -10.69 -13.07 1.20
C VAL A 19 -11.24 -12.64 -0.16
N LEU A 20 -12.41 -13.12 -0.56
CA LEU A 20 -13.05 -12.74 -1.83
C LEU A 20 -13.42 -11.25 -1.85
N ARG A 21 -13.95 -10.72 -0.75
CA ARG A 21 -14.20 -9.27 -0.59
C ARG A 21 -12.91 -8.46 -0.64
N LEU A 22 -11.84 -8.96 -0.04
CA LEU A 22 -10.52 -8.31 -0.09
C LEU A 22 -9.97 -8.29 -1.52
N LEU A 23 -10.07 -9.40 -2.25
CA LEU A 23 -9.63 -9.50 -3.65
C LEU A 23 -10.43 -8.59 -4.57
N LEU A 24 -11.72 -8.35 -4.29
CA LEU A 24 -12.55 -7.40 -5.03
C LEU A 24 -12.23 -5.93 -4.68
N ALA A 25 -11.92 -5.63 -3.41
CA ALA A 25 -11.64 -4.26 -2.96
C ALA A 25 -10.21 -3.81 -3.25
N ALA A 26 -9.24 -4.71 -3.19
CA ALA A 26 -7.82 -4.44 -3.37
C ALA A 26 -7.48 -3.74 -4.70
N PRO A 27 -7.95 -4.18 -5.89
CA PRO A 27 -7.64 -3.49 -7.13
C PRO A 27 -8.23 -2.08 -7.18
N GLY A 28 -9.45 -1.88 -6.64
CA GLY A 28 -10.07 -0.56 -6.55
C GLY A 28 -9.29 0.41 -5.65
N ILE A 29 -8.82 -0.07 -4.50
CA ILE A 29 -8.00 0.71 -3.57
C ILE A 29 -6.65 1.05 -4.20
N LEU A 30 -6.03 0.11 -4.91
CA LEU A 30 -4.74 0.33 -5.57
C LEU A 30 -4.85 1.39 -6.68
N VAL A 31 -5.90 1.32 -7.51
CA VAL A 31 -6.17 2.32 -8.55
C VAL A 31 -6.46 3.70 -7.95
N ALA A 32 -7.27 3.76 -6.89
CA ALA A 32 -7.59 5.01 -6.20
C ALA A 32 -6.35 5.65 -5.55
N ALA A 33 -5.50 4.84 -4.89
CA ALA A 33 -4.25 5.30 -4.31
C ALA A 33 -3.28 5.83 -5.38
N ASN A 34 -3.19 5.15 -6.53
CA ASN A 34 -2.33 5.58 -7.63
C ASN A 34 -2.82 6.90 -8.27
N ARG A 35 -4.15 7.07 -8.38
CA ARG A 35 -4.75 8.33 -8.84
C ARG A 35 -4.46 9.49 -7.88
N LYS A 36 -4.62 9.28 -6.57
CA LYS A 36 -4.30 10.31 -5.56
C LYS A 36 -2.81 10.63 -5.52
N TYR A 37 -1.95 9.62 -5.66
CA TYR A 37 -0.51 9.82 -5.75
C TYR A 37 -0.12 10.69 -6.95
N ARG A 38 -0.74 10.48 -8.13
CA ARG A 38 -0.49 11.32 -9.31
C ARG A 38 -0.82 12.80 -9.05
N GLN A 39 -1.99 13.06 -8.47
CA GLN A 39 -2.40 14.43 -8.12
C GLN A 39 -1.44 15.07 -7.10
N PHE A 40 -1.01 14.30 -6.10
CA PHE A 40 -0.01 14.76 -5.13
C PHE A 40 1.35 15.05 -5.80
N ALA A 41 1.82 14.17 -6.69
CA ALA A 41 3.10 14.34 -7.37
C ALA A 41 3.15 15.59 -8.24
N GLU A 42 2.07 15.87 -8.99
CA GLU A 42 1.97 17.10 -9.77
C GLU A 42 1.98 18.35 -8.87
N GLY A 43 1.25 18.31 -7.76
CA GLY A 43 1.24 19.41 -6.78
C GLY A 43 2.61 19.63 -6.15
N PHE A 44 3.28 18.56 -5.73
CA PHE A 44 4.62 18.61 -5.14
C PHE A 44 5.64 19.19 -6.13
N ILE A 45 5.70 18.68 -7.37
CA ILE A 45 6.65 19.16 -8.37
C ILE A 45 6.42 20.66 -8.62
N LYS A 46 5.15 21.07 -8.77
CA LYS A 46 4.81 22.47 -8.98
C LYS A 46 5.26 23.36 -7.81
N SER A 47 5.01 22.94 -6.57
CA SER A 47 5.45 23.67 -5.38
C SER A 47 6.97 23.71 -5.25
N ALA A 48 7.66 22.59 -5.47
CA ALA A 48 9.11 22.51 -5.40
C ALA A 48 9.78 23.41 -6.44
N CYS A 49 9.28 23.44 -7.68
CA CYS A 49 9.78 24.34 -8.71
C CYS A 49 9.57 25.82 -8.33
N LEU A 50 8.44 26.17 -7.69
CA LEU A 50 8.19 27.53 -7.20
C LEU A 50 9.17 27.94 -6.10
N GLU A 51 9.63 26.99 -5.29
CA GLU A 51 10.68 27.20 -4.27
C GLU A 51 12.10 27.22 -4.85
N GLY A 52 12.25 27.07 -6.18
CA GLY A 52 13.53 27.12 -6.87
C GLY A 52 14.22 25.76 -7.03
N MET A 53 13.54 24.66 -6.73
CA MET A 53 14.06 23.31 -6.98
C MET A 53 14.05 23.01 -8.50
N PRO A 54 15.14 22.45 -9.05
CA PRO A 54 15.13 21.92 -10.41
C PRO A 54 14.06 20.84 -10.58
N GLU A 55 13.29 20.91 -11.67
CA GLU A 55 12.18 19.98 -11.91
C GLU A 55 12.64 18.51 -11.95
N GLU A 56 13.82 18.26 -12.51
CA GLU A 56 14.43 16.93 -12.60
C GLU A 56 14.63 16.33 -11.21
N LEU A 57 15.14 17.13 -10.26
CA LEU A 57 15.35 16.71 -8.88
C LEU A 57 14.02 16.44 -8.16
N ALA A 58 13.02 17.32 -8.35
CA ALA A 58 11.69 17.13 -7.78
C ALA A 58 11.03 15.83 -8.30
N ARG A 59 11.21 15.52 -9.59
CA ARG A 59 10.73 14.27 -10.21
C ARG A 59 11.47 13.05 -9.67
N GLU A 60 12.79 13.13 -9.48
CA GLU A 60 13.58 12.03 -8.90
C GLU A 60 13.14 11.72 -7.47
N ILE A 61 12.96 12.75 -6.63
CA ILE A 61 12.44 12.60 -5.26
C ILE A 61 11.10 11.88 -5.33
N MET A 62 10.15 12.37 -6.12
CA MET A 62 8.83 11.75 -6.24
C MET A 62 8.90 10.31 -6.77
N ALA A 63 9.82 10.00 -7.68
CA ALA A 63 10.00 8.66 -8.20
C ALA A 63 10.39 7.64 -7.13
N GLN A 64 11.07 8.07 -6.06
CA GLN A 64 11.39 7.21 -4.91
C GLN A 64 10.15 6.86 -4.07
N TYR A 65 9.19 7.77 -3.95
CA TYR A 65 7.98 7.61 -3.16
C TYR A 65 6.82 6.89 -3.89
N LYS A 66 7.05 6.32 -5.08
CA LYS A 66 6.00 5.61 -5.83
C LYS A 66 5.40 4.47 -4.99
N PRO A 67 4.06 4.37 -4.84
CA PRO A 67 3.41 3.33 -4.05
C PRO A 67 3.79 1.92 -4.47
N LEU A 68 4.05 1.72 -5.76
CA LEU A 68 4.45 0.42 -6.33
C LEU A 68 5.85 -0.04 -5.87
N ARG A 69 6.74 0.86 -5.45
CA ARG A 69 8.03 0.48 -4.83
C ARG A 69 7.85 -0.09 -3.42
N LEU A 70 6.87 0.38 -2.66
CA LEU A 70 6.55 -0.17 -1.33
C LEU A 70 6.05 -1.61 -1.40
N PHE A 71 5.24 -1.95 -2.42
CA PHE A 71 4.80 -3.34 -2.61
C PHE A 71 5.97 -4.27 -3.01
N ARG A 72 6.94 -3.77 -3.77
CA ARG A 72 8.14 -4.54 -4.10
C ARG A 72 9.01 -4.81 -2.87
N SER A 73 9.23 -3.83 -1.99
CA SER A 73 10.02 -4.06 -0.78
C SER A 73 9.33 -4.98 0.24
N LEU A 74 7.99 -4.96 0.31
CA LEU A 74 7.22 -5.90 1.13
C LEU A 74 7.32 -7.34 0.61
N SER A 75 7.32 -7.52 -0.72
CA SER A 75 7.53 -8.83 -1.36
C SER A 75 8.95 -9.35 -1.13
N ASP A 76 9.95 -8.51 -1.35
CA ASP A 76 11.37 -8.88 -1.18
C ASP A 76 11.72 -9.14 0.31
N GLY A 77 11.01 -8.49 1.24
CA GLY A 77 11.14 -8.74 2.68
C GLY A 77 10.64 -10.11 3.13
N GLN A 78 9.65 -10.69 2.45
CA GLN A 78 9.19 -12.06 2.72
C GLN A 78 10.15 -13.13 2.19
N SER A 79 10.81 -12.87 1.06
CA SER A 79 11.74 -13.82 0.45
C SER A 79 13.00 -14.06 1.28
N ARG A 80 13.43 -13.09 2.10
CA ARG A 80 14.58 -13.25 2.99
C ARG A 80 14.32 -14.13 4.21
N GLN A 81 13.06 -14.33 4.61
CA GLN A 81 12.72 -15.16 5.77
C GLN A 81 12.60 -16.66 5.45
N ALA A 82 12.54 -17.03 4.17
CA ALA A 82 12.42 -18.42 3.73
C ALA A 82 13.76 -19.15 3.53
N ASP A 83 14.88 -18.42 3.54
CA ASP A 83 16.25 -18.97 3.37
C ASP A 83 17.00 -19.17 4.71
N GLU A 84 16.39 -18.78 5.84
CA GLU A 84 16.91 -18.97 7.20
C GLU A 84 16.10 -19.98 8.04
N ALA A 85 15.20 -20.76 7.43
CA ALA A 85 14.37 -21.76 8.10
C ALA A 85 14.77 -23.21 7.79
#